data_AF-A0A2A8UZB0-F1
#
_entry.id   AF-A0A2A8UZB0-F1
#
_cell.length_a   1.000
_cell.length_b   1.000
_cell.length_c   1.000
_cell.angle_alpha   90.00
_cell.angle_beta   90.00
_cell.angle_gamma   90.00
#
_symmetry.space_group_name_H-M   'P 1'
#
loop_
_entity.id
_entity.type
_entity.pdbx_description
1 polymer ?
#
loop_
_entity_poly.entity_id
_entity_poly.type
_entity_poly.pdbx_seq_one_letter_code
_entity_poly.pdbx_strand_id
1 'polypeptide(L)'
;MKTQTLLYYIGAFIFAGLGVLTFLQLHKAKYQIEAGTFIVIAALIYYGMVNLFFKGSRKTFLLANTLLAILALGGIFFNSMIFGGH
;
A
#
# COMPACT_ATOMS: atom_id res chain seq x y z
N MET A 1 -10.67 20.09 0.92
CA MET A 1 -10.70 19.59 -0.48
C MET A 1 -9.36 19.69 -1.20
N LYS A 2 -8.69 20.86 -1.27
CA LYS A 2 -7.38 20.99 -1.97
C LYS A 2 -6.31 19.99 -1.51
N THR A 3 -6.18 19.79 -0.19
CA THR A 3 -5.22 18.83 0.39
C THR A 3 -5.55 17.37 0.06
N GLN A 4 -6.83 17.00 0.05
CA GLN A 4 -7.26 15.64 -0.29
C GLN A 4 -6.93 15.31 -1.74
N THR A 5 -7.23 16.22 -2.66
CA THR A 5 -6.89 16.09 -4.08
C THR A 5 -5.38 16.01 -4.29
N LEU A 6 -4.60 16.82 -3.57
CA LEU A 6 -3.14 16.74 -3.61
C LEU A 6 -2.62 15.35 -3.20
N LEU A 7 -3.15 14.78 -2.11
CA LEU A 7 -2.78 13.44 -1.67
C LEU A 7 -3.12 12.37 -2.71
N TYR A 8 -4.25 12.50 -3.41
CA TYR A 8 -4.56 11.60 -4.52
C TYR A 8 -3.56 11.69 -5.68
N TYR A 9 -3.08 12.89 -6.01
CA TYR A 9 -2.04 13.05 -7.04
C TYR A 9 -0.69 12.51 -6.58
N ILE A 10 -0.32 12.74 -5.32
CA ILE A 10 0.92 12.17 -4.75
C ILE A 10 0.85 10.64 -4.77
N GLY A 11 -0.26 10.06 -4.32
CA GLY A 11 -0.49 8.62 -4.38
C GLY A 11 -0.40 8.08 -5.81
N ALA A 12 -1.13 8.70 -6.76
CA ALA A 12 -1.09 8.32 -8.17
C ALA A 12 0.34 8.34 -8.73
N PHE A 13 1.09 9.41 -8.45
CA PHE A 13 2.47 9.57 -8.91
C PHE A 13 3.38 8.48 -8.33
N ILE A 14 3.31 8.22 -7.02
CA ILE A 14 4.12 7.20 -6.35
C ILE A 14 3.81 5.81 -6.90
N PHE A 15 2.53 5.40 -6.95
CA PHE A 15 2.16 4.05 -7.37
C PHE A 15 2.36 3.82 -8.88
N ALA A 16 2.15 4.84 -9.72
CA ALA A 16 2.50 4.77 -11.13
C ALA A 16 4.02 4.62 -11.33
N GLY A 17 4.82 5.40 -10.58
CA GLY A 17 6.27 5.29 -10.58
C GLY A 17 6.75 3.90 -10.16
N LEU A 18 6.19 3.34 -9.09
CA LEU A 18 6.47 1.96 -8.65
C LEU A 18 6.08 0.93 -9.71
N GLY A 19 4.94 1.13 -10.39
CA GLY A 19 4.52 0.30 -11.51
C GLY A 19 5.56 0.27 -12.63
N VAL A 20 6.03 1.45 -13.07
CA VAL A 20 7.10 1.56 -14.08
C VAL A 20 8.37 0.85 -13.60
N LEU A 21 8.81 1.13 -12.38
CA LEU A 21 10.01 0.50 -11.80
C LEU A 21 9.90 -1.02 -11.75
N THR A 22 8.72 -1.56 -11.46
CA THR A 22 8.47 -3.01 -11.43
C THR A 22 8.79 -3.66 -12.77
N PHE A 23 8.37 -3.07 -13.89
CA PHE A 23 8.66 -3.59 -15.23
C PHE A 23 10.12 -3.38 -15.66
N LEU A 24 10.76 -2.30 -15.19
CA LEU A 24 12.15 -2.00 -15.54
C LEU A 24 13.16 -2.82 -14.73
N GLN A 25 12.85 -3.14 -13.46
CA GLN A 25 13.81 -3.75 -12.54
C GLN A 25 13.62 -5.27 -12.40
N LEU A 26 12.37 -5.78 -12.48
CA LEU A 26 12.12 -7.20 -12.34
C LEU A 26 12.12 -7.89 -13.70
N HIS A 27 12.93 -8.94 -13.84
CA HIS A 27 13.15 -9.63 -15.11
C HIS A 27 12.29 -10.88 -15.31
N LYS A 28 11.68 -11.41 -14.22
CA LYS A 28 10.76 -12.55 -14.32
C LYS A 28 9.32 -12.10 -14.20
N ALA A 29 8.48 -12.54 -15.13
CA ALA A 29 7.05 -12.24 -15.15
C ALA A 29 6.34 -12.59 -13.84
N LYS A 30 6.72 -13.70 -13.19
CA LYS A 30 6.20 -14.07 -11.87
C LYS A 30 6.39 -12.95 -10.82
N TYR A 31 7.60 -12.40 -10.72
CA TYR A 31 7.90 -11.35 -9.75
C TYR A 31 7.25 -10.02 -10.12
N GLN A 32 7.13 -9.72 -11.42
CA GLN A 32 6.37 -8.55 -11.90
C GLN A 32 4.90 -8.63 -11.51
N ILE A 33 4.27 -9.80 -11.64
CA ILE A 33 2.86 -10.02 -11.26
C ILE A 33 2.68 -9.90 -9.74
N GLU A 34 3.56 -10.51 -8.94
CA GLU A 34 3.51 -10.43 -7.48
C GLU A 34 3.66 -8.98 -7.00
N ALA A 35 4.70 -8.27 -7.47
CA ALA A 35 4.94 -6.87 -7.12
C ALA A 35 3.84 -5.94 -7.64
N GLY A 36 3.38 -6.13 -8.88
CA GLY A 36 2.30 -5.34 -9.46
C GLY A 36 0.99 -5.52 -8.70
N THR A 37 0.66 -6.75 -8.29
CA THR A 37 -0.52 -7.04 -7.46
C THR A 37 -0.40 -6.33 -6.12
N PHE A 38 0.77 -6.39 -5.48
CA PHE A 38 1.02 -5.68 -4.21
C PHE A 38 0.87 -4.17 -4.36
N ILE A 39 1.41 -3.57 -5.43
CA ILE A 39 1.29 -2.14 -5.72
C ILE A 39 -0.18 -1.72 -5.88
N VAL A 40 -0.98 -2.50 -6.61
CA VAL A 40 -2.41 -2.20 -6.79
C VAL A 40 -3.16 -2.27 -5.46
N ILE A 41 -2.93 -3.31 -4.65
CA ILE A 41 -3.56 -3.44 -3.33
C ILE A 41 -3.16 -2.27 -2.42
N ALA A 42 -1.87 -1.94 -2.37
CA ALA A 42 -1.37 -0.82 -1.58
C ALA A 42 -1.95 0.53 -2.03
N ALA A 43 -2.12 0.73 -3.35
CA ALA A 43 -2.77 1.91 -3.89
C ALA A 43 -4.23 2.02 -3.43
N LEU A 44 -5.00 0.93 -3.55
CA LEU A 44 -6.39 0.90 -3.09
C LEU A 44 -6.51 1.20 -1.59
N ILE A 45 -5.63 0.62 -0.77
CA ILE A 45 -5.57 0.91 0.67
C ILE A 45 -5.26 2.39 0.91
N TYR A 46 -4.26 2.95 0.22
CA TYR A 46 -3.92 4.37 0.33
C TYR A 46 -5.11 5.28 -0.01
N TYR A 47 -5.76 5.06 -1.16
CA TYR A 47 -6.93 5.82 -1.57
C TYR A 47 -8.08 5.70 -0.54
N GLY A 48 -8.31 4.49 -0.03
CA GLY A 48 -9.27 4.23 1.03
C GLY A 48 -8.96 5.00 2.31
N MET A 49 -7.70 5.00 2.76
CA MET A 49 -7.25 5.70 3.96
C MET A 49 -7.34 7.22 3.81
N VAL A 50 -6.98 7.77 2.65
CA VAL A 50 -7.18 9.20 2.37
C VAL A 50 -8.68 9.55 2.41
N ASN A 51 -9.55 8.71 1.83
CA ASN A 51 -10.98 8.96 1.88
C ASN A 51 -11.53 8.87 3.32
N LEU A 52 -11.11 7.88 4.10
CA LEU A 52 -11.48 7.73 5.51
C LEU A 52 -10.99 8.90 6.37
N PHE A 53 -9.80 9.43 6.09
CA PHE A 53 -9.25 10.57 6.82
C PHE A 53 -10.09 11.84 6.63
N PHE A 54 -10.52 12.14 5.40
CA PHE A 54 -11.26 13.37 5.10
C PHE A 54 -12.78 13.24 5.26
N LYS A 55 -13.36 12.06 5.02
CA LYS A 55 -14.82 11.85 5.00
C LYS A 55 -15.33 10.88 6.07
N GLY A 56 -14.43 10.13 6.71
CA GLY A 56 -14.79 9.18 7.76
C GLY A 56 -14.74 9.80 9.16
N SER A 57 -15.08 8.99 10.16
CA SER A 57 -14.89 9.37 11.56
C SER A 57 -13.42 9.20 11.97
N ARG A 58 -12.95 10.04 12.89
CA ARG A 58 -11.61 9.92 13.49
C ARG A 58 -11.38 8.53 14.09
N LYS A 59 -12.39 7.95 14.73
CA LYS A 59 -12.31 6.61 15.34
C LYS A 59 -12.13 5.53 14.27
N THR A 60 -12.88 5.58 13.18
CA THR A 60 -12.76 4.63 12.07
C THR A 60 -11.39 4.71 11.41
N PHE A 61 -10.90 5.92 11.14
CA PHE A 61 -9.56 6.13 10.60
C PHE A 61 -8.48 5.54 11.51
N LEU A 62 -8.53 5.85 12.82
CA LEU A 62 -7.54 5.35 13.77
C LEU A 62 -7.59 3.82 13.89
N LEU A 63 -8.77 3.21 13.94
CA LEU A 63 -8.90 1.75 13.97
C LEU A 63 -8.31 1.10 12.72
N ALA A 64 -8.67 1.60 11.53
CA ALA A 64 -8.13 1.09 10.27
C ALA A 64 -6.60 1.25 10.21
N ASN A 65 -6.08 2.41 10.62
CA ASN A 65 -4.64 2.68 10.65
C ASN A 65 -3.91 1.77 11.63
N THR A 66 -4.44 1.58 12.83
CA THR A 66 -3.85 0.68 13.84
C THR A 66 -3.85 -0.76 13.36
N LEU A 67 -4.93 -1.22 12.74
CA LEU A 67 -4.97 -2.56 12.15
C LEU A 67 -3.93 -2.74 11.05
N LEU A 68 -3.80 -1.76 10.14
CA LEU A 68 -2.76 -1.78 9.10
C LEU A 68 -1.35 -1.77 9.71
N ALA A 69 -1.11 -0.99 10.76
CA ALA A 69 0.17 -0.97 11.45
C ALA A 69 0.49 -2.32 12.10
N ILE A 70 -0.47 -2.96 12.76
CA ILE A 70 -0.32 -4.30 13.33
C ILE A 70 -0.02 -5.33 12.24
N LEU A 71 -0.75 -5.29 11.12
CA LEU A 71 -0.52 -6.20 9.99
C LEU A 71 0.86 -5.98 9.36
N ALA A 72 1.31 -4.73 9.21
CA ALA A 72 2.62 -4.42 8.67
C ALA A 72 3.74 -4.89 9.61
N LEU A 73 3.65 -4.56 10.90
CA LEU A 73 4.63 -5.02 11.90
C LEU A 73 4.63 -6.55 11.99
N GLY A 74 3.46 -7.17 12.03
CA GLY A 74 3.33 -8.62 12.03
C GLY A 74 3.96 -9.25 10.79
N GLY A 75 3.68 -8.69 9.60
CA GLY A 75 4.27 -9.15 8.35
C GLY A 75 5.80 -9.02 8.33
N ILE A 76 6.36 -7.97 8.93
CA ILE A 76 7.82 -7.79 9.02
C ILE A 76 8.45 -8.77 10.01
N PHE A 77 7.92 -8.85 11.23
CA PHE A 77 8.53 -9.66 12.31
C PHE A 77 8.29 -11.15 12.18
N PHE A 78 7.15 -11.56 11.62
CA PHE A 78 6.80 -12.98 11.45
C PHE A 78 7.00 -13.48 10.02
N ASN A 79 7.62 -12.69 9.13
CA ASN A 79 7.87 -13.09 7.74
C ASN A 79 8.54 -14.46 7.65
N SER A 80 9.66 -14.62 8.37
CA SER A 80 10.48 -15.84 8.36
C SER A 80 9.76 -17.06 8.95
N MET A 81 8.82 -16.84 9.87
CA MET A 81 8.01 -17.90 10.48
C MET A 81 6.85 -18.32 9.56
N ILE A 82 6.24 -17.38 8.84
CA ILE A 82 5.04 -17.61 8.02
C ILE A 82 5.39 -18.11 6.62
N PHE A 83 6.44 -17.57 6.01
CA PHE A 83 6.82 -17.85 4.62
C PHE A 83 8.09 -18.72 4.50
N GLY A 84 8.70 -19.07 5.63
CA GLY A 84 9.99 -19.77 5.69
C GLY A 84 11.15 -18.81 5.44
N GLY A 85 12.27 -19.00 6.15
CA GLY A 85 13.49 -18.25 5.91
C GLY A 85 13.98 -18.50 4.49
N HIS A 86 14.27 -17.43 3.75
CA HIS A 86 15.09 -17.49 2.54
C HIS A 86 16.54 -17.81 2.89
#